data_AF-A0A3Q0G5B5-F1
#
_entry.id   AF-A0A3Q0G5B5-F1
#
_cell.length_a   1.000
_cell.length_b   1.000
_cell.length_c   1.000
_cell.angle_alpha   90.00
_cell.angle_beta   90.00
_cell.angle_gamma   90.00
#
_symmetry.space_group_name_H-M   'P 1'
#
loop_
_entity.id
_entity.type
_entity.pdbx_description
1 polymer ?
#
loop_
_entity_poly.entity_id
_entity_poly.type
_entity_poly.pdbx_seq_one_letter_code
_entity_poly.pdbx_strand_id
1 'polypeptide(L)'
;MINNNVIVSNNKTDGAYFQRCCRVLCNISRVGVLRIEFSQAVDLKEVEKTNPEVREGGRYAPKDCKALQRVAIIIPFRNREEHLKYWLYFLHPILQKQQLDYGVYVIHQDGDEEFNRAKLLNIGFREALKTYDYDCFVFSDVDLIPMDDRNIYKCYSQPRHLSVSMDKFGFRLPYNQYFGGVSALSKEQFLKINGFPNNYWGWGGEDDDIYNRLVFKGMGISRPDAIIGKCRMIRHSRDHKNEPNPERFDRIAHTRETMNSDGINSLSYKVIRTDKYPLYTKILVDIGSPKS
;
A
#
# COMPACT_ATOMS: atom_id res chain seq x y z
N MET A 1 -50.99 -19.72 -44.65
CA MET A 1 -50.26 -20.89 -45.15
C MET A 1 -49.01 -21.08 -44.32
N ILE A 2 -48.88 -22.27 -43.73
CA ILE A 2 -47.65 -23.01 -43.42
C ILE A 2 -46.80 -22.51 -42.22
N ASN A 3 -46.85 -23.36 -41.18
CA ASN A 3 -45.91 -23.56 -40.09
C ASN A 3 -44.43 -23.43 -40.48
N ASN A 4 -43.57 -23.06 -39.53
CA ASN A 4 -42.41 -23.90 -39.23
C ASN A 4 -41.85 -23.70 -37.81
N ASN A 5 -41.84 -24.84 -37.11
CA ASN A 5 -41.13 -25.21 -35.91
C ASN A 5 -39.80 -24.51 -35.65
N VAL A 6 -39.55 -24.13 -34.40
CA VAL A 6 -38.20 -24.14 -33.83
C VAL A 6 -38.20 -25.03 -32.59
N ILE A 7 -37.25 -25.95 -32.63
CA ILE A 7 -36.99 -27.07 -31.74
C ILE A 7 -36.59 -26.59 -30.35
N VAL A 8 -37.21 -27.15 -29.32
CA VAL A 8 -36.77 -27.03 -27.93
C VAL A 8 -35.56 -27.96 -27.74
N SER A 9 -34.36 -27.40 -27.73
CA SER A 9 -33.15 -28.13 -27.31
C SER A 9 -32.91 -27.90 -25.81
N ASN A 10 -33.21 -28.94 -25.02
CA ASN A 10 -32.75 -29.06 -23.63
C ASN A 10 -31.23 -29.20 -23.60
N ASN A 11 -30.52 -28.11 -23.31
CA ASN A 11 -29.12 -28.19 -22.91
C ASN A 11 -29.01 -28.02 -21.40
N LYS A 12 -28.80 -29.16 -20.72
CA LYS A 12 -28.13 -29.22 -19.42
C LYS A 12 -26.75 -28.58 -19.62
N THR A 13 -26.50 -27.43 -19.01
CA THR A 13 -25.16 -26.85 -18.93
C THR A 13 -24.67 -26.92 -17.49
N ASP A 14 -23.50 -27.51 -17.36
CA ASP A 14 -22.72 -27.76 -16.16
C ASP A 14 -22.72 -26.60 -15.15
N GLY A 15 -22.89 -26.95 -13.88
CA GLY A 15 -22.90 -26.03 -12.75
C GLY A 15 -21.50 -25.50 -12.42
N ALA A 16 -20.95 -24.63 -13.27
CA ALA A 16 -19.92 -23.70 -12.84
C ALA A 16 -20.60 -22.55 -12.10
N TYR A 17 -20.54 -22.55 -10.76
CA TYR A 17 -20.93 -21.38 -9.95
C TYR A 17 -20.06 -20.19 -10.37
N PHE A 18 -20.57 -19.31 -11.24
CA PHE A 18 -19.96 -18.02 -11.51
C PHE A 18 -20.04 -17.19 -10.23
N GLN A 19 -19.00 -17.25 -9.40
CA GLN A 19 -18.92 -16.44 -8.19
C GLN A 19 -18.84 -14.98 -8.60
N ARG A 20 -19.86 -14.21 -8.21
CA ARG A 20 -20.03 -12.81 -8.62
C ARG A 20 -18.88 -11.97 -8.03
N CYS A 21 -18.38 -10.99 -8.79
CA CYS A 21 -17.44 -10.00 -8.24
C CYS A 21 -18.07 -9.28 -7.06
N CYS A 22 -17.25 -9.01 -6.04
CA CYS A 22 -17.61 -8.25 -4.86
C CYS A 22 -18.20 -6.88 -5.26
N ARG A 23 -19.45 -6.64 -4.88
CA ARG A 23 -20.12 -5.34 -5.09
C ARG A 23 -19.83 -4.46 -3.88
N VAL A 24 -18.69 -3.78 -3.88
CA VAL A 24 -18.33 -2.80 -2.83
C VAL A 24 -19.42 -1.73 -2.65
N LEU A 25 -20.23 -1.50 -3.69
CA LEU A 25 -21.36 -0.55 -3.69
C LEU A 25 -22.72 -1.14 -3.30
N CYS A 26 -22.85 -2.43 -3.00
CA CYS A 26 -24.17 -2.99 -2.62
C CYS A 26 -24.58 -2.67 -1.17
N ASN A 27 -23.74 -2.00 -0.39
CA ASN A 27 -24.07 -1.56 0.97
C ASN A 27 -23.56 -0.13 1.24
N ILE A 28 -23.97 0.82 0.40
CA ILE A 28 -23.66 2.27 0.51
C ILE A 28 -24.01 2.84 1.91
N SER A 29 -24.86 2.18 2.69
CA SER A 29 -25.23 2.56 4.06
C SER A 29 -24.20 2.24 5.14
N ARG A 30 -23.11 1.51 4.86
CA ARG A 30 -22.10 1.08 5.86
C ARG A 30 -20.66 1.55 5.61
N VAL A 31 -20.47 2.35 4.57
CA VAL A 31 -19.19 2.96 4.16
C VAL A 31 -19.32 4.49 4.18
N GLY A 32 -18.28 5.19 4.60
CA GLY A 32 -18.23 6.64 4.67
C GLY A 32 -17.16 7.16 5.62
N VAL A 33 -17.41 8.36 6.14
CA VAL A 33 -16.49 9.09 7.00
C VAL A 33 -16.28 8.37 8.33
N LEU A 34 -15.03 8.30 8.76
CA LEU A 34 -14.58 7.67 10.01
C LEU A 34 -14.05 8.72 10.97
N ARG A 35 -14.39 8.59 12.26
CA ARG A 35 -13.77 9.37 13.33
C ARG A 35 -12.47 8.67 13.75
N ILE A 36 -11.34 9.26 13.37
CA ILE A 36 -10.00 8.74 13.68
C ILE A 36 -9.43 9.48 14.88
N GLU A 37 -9.15 8.79 15.99
CA GLU A 37 -8.54 9.37 17.20
C GLU A 37 -7.41 8.50 17.73
N PHE A 38 -6.40 9.13 18.33
CA PHE A 38 -5.17 8.48 18.82
C PHE A 38 -4.98 8.66 20.33
N SER A 39 -6.08 8.77 21.07
CA SER A 39 -6.07 9.02 22.52
C SER A 39 -6.18 7.76 23.38
N GLN A 40 -6.50 6.62 22.79
CA GLN A 40 -6.71 5.35 23.50
C GLN A 40 -5.65 4.34 23.11
N ALA A 41 -5.03 3.71 24.11
CA ALA A 41 -4.09 2.62 23.88
C ALA A 41 -4.77 1.47 23.12
N VAL A 42 -4.05 0.88 22.16
CA VAL A 42 -4.54 -0.24 21.35
C VAL A 42 -3.94 -1.54 21.84
N ASP A 43 -4.78 -2.53 22.14
CA ASP A 43 -4.36 -3.91 22.42
C ASP A 43 -4.56 -4.78 21.17
N LEU A 44 -3.46 -5.29 20.61
CA LEU A 44 -3.51 -6.13 19.41
C LEU A 44 -4.26 -7.44 19.61
N LYS A 45 -4.36 -7.97 20.84
CA LYS A 45 -5.18 -9.16 21.11
C LYS A 45 -6.66 -8.86 20.94
N GLU A 46 -7.08 -7.65 21.31
CA GLU A 46 -8.44 -7.19 21.06
C GLU A 46 -8.67 -7.02 19.55
N VAL A 47 -7.73 -6.35 18.85
CA VAL A 47 -7.82 -6.17 17.39
C VAL A 47 -7.94 -7.50 16.67
N GLU A 48 -7.17 -8.51 17.07
CA GLU A 48 -7.29 -9.87 16.54
C GLU A 48 -8.68 -10.46 16.80
N LYS A 49 -9.19 -10.36 18.03
CA LYS A 49 -10.51 -10.87 18.41
C LYS A 49 -11.65 -10.20 17.64
N THR A 50 -11.55 -8.90 17.38
CA THR A 50 -12.56 -8.15 16.61
C THR A 50 -12.41 -8.29 15.09
N ASN A 51 -11.33 -8.91 14.62
CA ASN A 51 -11.10 -9.20 13.20
C ASN A 51 -10.85 -10.71 12.96
N PRO A 52 -11.81 -11.59 13.33
CA PRO A 52 -11.61 -13.05 13.31
C PRO A 52 -11.40 -13.64 11.90
N GLU A 53 -11.73 -12.88 10.86
CA GLU A 53 -11.55 -13.29 9.46
C GLU A 53 -10.13 -13.00 8.93
N VAL A 54 -9.34 -12.21 9.66
CA VAL A 54 -7.93 -11.99 9.35
C VAL A 54 -7.14 -13.21 9.82
N ARG A 55 -6.49 -13.88 8.87
CA ARG A 55 -5.67 -15.06 9.08
C ARG A 55 -4.21 -14.68 9.34
N GLU A 56 -3.46 -15.62 9.90
CA GLU A 56 -2.03 -15.51 10.18
C GLU A 56 -1.25 -14.86 9.02
N GLY A 57 -0.35 -13.95 9.38
CA GLY A 57 0.39 -13.10 8.47
C GLY A 57 -0.39 -11.87 8.01
N GLY A 58 -1.54 -11.57 8.61
CA GLY A 58 -2.38 -10.43 8.24
C GLY A 58 -3.11 -10.61 6.91
N ARG A 59 -3.54 -11.84 6.61
CA ARG A 59 -4.14 -12.21 5.32
C ARG A 59 -5.66 -12.25 5.41
N TYR A 60 -6.34 -11.64 4.44
CA TYR A 60 -7.80 -11.72 4.33
C TYR A 60 -8.19 -11.83 2.86
N ALA A 61 -9.27 -12.56 2.58
CA ALA A 61 -9.98 -12.53 1.31
C ALA A 61 -11.48 -12.78 1.57
N PRO A 62 -12.39 -12.12 0.84
CA PRO A 62 -13.82 -12.33 1.00
C PRO A 62 -14.23 -13.77 0.65
N LYS A 63 -15.08 -14.37 1.48
CA LYS A 63 -15.57 -15.75 1.31
C LYS A 63 -16.68 -15.86 0.26
N ASP A 64 -17.56 -14.85 0.20
CA ASP A 64 -18.82 -14.94 -0.55
C ASP A 64 -18.74 -14.35 -1.97
N CYS A 65 -17.62 -13.72 -2.33
CA CYS A 65 -17.46 -13.08 -3.64
C CYS A 65 -16.01 -13.08 -4.11
N LYS A 66 -15.81 -12.91 -5.41
CA LYS A 66 -14.47 -12.70 -5.97
C LYS A 66 -13.97 -11.31 -5.57
N ALA A 67 -12.86 -11.28 -4.83
CA ALA A 67 -12.23 -10.06 -4.36
C ALA A 67 -11.98 -9.05 -5.49
N LEU A 68 -12.00 -7.76 -5.17
CA LEU A 68 -11.77 -6.72 -6.17
C LEU A 68 -10.37 -6.79 -6.79
N GLN A 69 -9.36 -7.08 -5.95
CA GLN A 69 -7.96 -7.11 -6.35
C GLN A 69 -7.11 -7.85 -5.31
N ARG A 70 -5.96 -8.39 -5.72
CA ARG A 70 -4.94 -9.00 -4.84
C ARG A 70 -3.90 -7.94 -4.46
N VAL A 71 -3.96 -7.47 -3.21
CA VAL A 71 -3.22 -6.29 -2.75
C VAL A 71 -2.18 -6.65 -1.68
N ALA A 72 -0.91 -6.38 -1.95
CA ALA A 72 0.11 -6.35 -0.90
C ALA A 72 0.20 -4.94 -0.32
N ILE A 73 0.00 -4.80 0.98
CA ILE A 73 0.18 -3.53 1.68
C ILE A 73 1.56 -3.56 2.33
N ILE A 74 2.43 -2.65 1.89
CA ILE A 74 3.83 -2.57 2.28
C ILE A 74 4.03 -1.35 3.16
N ILE A 75 4.52 -1.59 4.37
CA ILE A 75 4.76 -0.57 5.39
C ILE A 75 6.27 -0.54 5.70
N PRO A 76 6.99 0.54 5.35
CA PRO A 76 8.38 0.72 5.74
C PRO A 76 8.42 1.07 7.24
N PHE A 77 9.29 0.42 8.01
CA PHE A 77 9.17 0.44 9.46
C PHE A 77 10.50 0.41 10.19
N ARG A 78 10.59 1.16 11.31
CA ARG A 78 11.60 1.01 12.38
C ARG A 78 11.13 1.73 13.65
N ASN A 79 11.11 1.04 14.79
CA ASN A 79 10.81 1.61 16.12
C ASN A 79 9.50 2.44 16.19
N ARG A 80 8.42 1.94 15.57
CA ARG A 80 7.10 2.61 15.47
C ARG A 80 5.94 1.74 15.97
N GLU A 81 6.19 0.91 16.97
CA GLU A 81 5.28 -0.15 17.42
C GLU A 81 3.89 0.41 17.78
N GLU A 82 3.81 1.52 18.52
CA GLU A 82 2.53 2.14 18.87
C GLU A 82 1.77 2.67 17.64
N HIS A 83 2.47 3.21 16.63
CA HIS A 83 1.82 3.65 15.40
C HIS A 83 1.25 2.47 14.61
N LEU A 84 2.02 1.36 14.52
CA LEU A 84 1.57 0.16 13.85
C LEU A 84 0.31 -0.41 14.51
N LYS A 85 0.20 -0.34 15.85
CA LYS A 85 -1.02 -0.77 16.53
C LYS A 85 -2.25 0.01 16.08
N TYR A 86 -2.17 1.35 16.05
CA TYR A 86 -3.24 2.19 15.51
C TYR A 86 -3.52 1.88 14.04
N TRP A 87 -2.48 1.69 13.23
CA TRP A 87 -2.63 1.35 11.81
C TRP A 87 -3.43 0.06 11.64
N LEU A 88 -3.05 -1.01 12.33
CA LEU A 88 -3.75 -2.30 12.27
C LEU A 88 -5.19 -2.20 12.78
N TYR A 89 -5.41 -1.48 13.89
CA TYR A 89 -6.73 -1.24 14.47
C TYR A 89 -7.70 -0.59 13.47
N PHE A 90 -7.26 0.46 12.77
CA PHE A 90 -8.12 1.17 11.83
C PHE A 90 -8.21 0.47 10.46
N LEU A 91 -7.09 -0.02 9.91
CA LEU A 91 -7.06 -0.46 8.52
C LEU A 91 -7.66 -1.85 8.32
N HIS A 92 -7.53 -2.80 9.26
CA HIS A 92 -8.11 -4.14 9.05
C HIS A 92 -9.63 -4.10 8.79
N PRO A 93 -10.46 -3.41 9.59
CA PRO A 93 -11.89 -3.28 9.29
C PRO A 93 -12.17 -2.60 7.94
N ILE A 94 -11.39 -1.57 7.60
CA ILE A 94 -11.53 -0.82 6.34
C ILE A 94 -11.26 -1.72 5.14
N LEU A 95 -10.14 -2.43 5.14
CA LEU A 95 -9.71 -3.29 4.03
C LEU A 95 -10.65 -4.48 3.82
N GLN A 96 -11.20 -5.04 4.90
CA GLN A 96 -12.22 -6.09 4.83
C GLN A 96 -13.52 -5.56 4.19
N LYS A 97 -13.99 -4.38 4.59
CA LYS A 97 -15.17 -3.73 3.97
C LYS A 97 -14.94 -3.42 2.49
N GLN A 98 -13.72 -3.13 2.09
CA GLN A 98 -13.32 -2.90 0.70
C GLN A 98 -13.27 -4.18 -0.15
N GLN A 99 -13.49 -5.35 0.45
CA GLN A 99 -13.57 -6.65 -0.21
C GLN A 99 -12.31 -6.98 -1.05
N LEU A 100 -11.15 -6.69 -0.48
CA LEU A 100 -9.83 -6.97 -1.04
C LEU A 100 -9.35 -8.37 -0.64
N ASP A 101 -8.56 -9.02 -1.50
CA ASP A 101 -7.67 -10.11 -1.07
C ASP A 101 -6.33 -9.47 -0.74
N TYR A 102 -6.03 -9.31 0.54
CA TYR A 102 -4.87 -8.54 0.96
C TYR A 102 -3.94 -9.29 1.90
N GLY A 103 -2.71 -8.78 1.98
CA GLY A 103 -1.73 -9.10 3.02
C GLY A 103 -1.01 -7.85 3.50
N VAL A 104 -0.73 -7.79 4.81
CA VAL A 104 0.00 -6.68 5.44
C VAL A 104 1.45 -7.09 5.71
N TYR A 105 2.38 -6.35 5.13
CA TYR A 105 3.82 -6.59 5.22
C TYR A 105 4.52 -5.38 5.85
N VAL A 106 5.06 -5.59 7.05
CA VAL A 106 5.85 -4.61 7.79
C VAL A 106 7.32 -4.89 7.53
N ILE A 107 7.97 -4.03 6.75
CA ILE A 107 9.37 -4.19 6.36
C ILE A 107 10.23 -3.43 7.36
N HIS A 108 10.79 -4.18 8.31
CA HIS A 108 11.54 -3.63 9.43
C HIS A 108 13.02 -3.51 9.07
N GLN A 109 13.54 -2.28 9.05
CA GLN A 109 14.97 -2.04 8.89
C GLN A 109 15.72 -2.43 10.16
N ASP A 110 16.67 -3.36 10.03
CA ASP A 110 17.59 -3.73 11.10
C ASP A 110 18.66 -2.66 11.32
N GLY A 111 19.16 -2.62 12.56
CA GLY A 111 20.25 -1.73 12.93
C GLY A 111 19.89 -0.25 12.98
N ASP A 112 20.96 0.53 13.06
CA ASP A 112 20.96 1.89 13.58
C ASP A 112 21.46 2.92 12.55
N GLU A 113 21.52 2.54 11.29
CA GLU A 113 21.90 3.42 10.17
C GLU A 113 20.77 4.38 9.79
N GLU A 114 21.00 5.29 8.86
CA GLU A 114 19.95 6.17 8.32
C GLU A 114 18.78 5.36 7.77
N PHE A 115 17.55 5.84 8.01
CA PHE A 115 16.36 5.17 7.50
C PHE A 115 16.27 5.32 5.98
N ASN A 116 15.92 4.24 5.27
CA ASN A 116 15.76 4.27 3.82
C ASN A 116 14.38 3.76 3.40
N ARG A 117 13.42 4.69 3.36
CA ARG A 117 12.02 4.40 3.07
C ARG A 117 11.84 3.69 1.73
N ALA A 118 12.30 4.29 0.63
CA ALA A 118 12.09 3.76 -0.72
C ALA A 118 12.69 2.37 -0.93
N LYS A 119 13.88 2.10 -0.36
CA LYS A 119 14.50 0.77 -0.43
C LYS A 119 13.68 -0.28 0.32
N LEU A 120 13.13 0.03 1.49
CA LEU A 120 12.24 -0.91 2.22
C LEU A 120 10.96 -1.21 1.43
N LEU A 121 10.41 -0.23 0.71
CA LEU A 121 9.24 -0.45 -0.15
C LEU A 121 9.56 -1.41 -1.31
N ASN A 122 10.74 -1.27 -1.94
CA ASN A 122 11.24 -2.21 -2.95
C ASN A 122 11.38 -3.65 -2.38
N ILE A 123 11.90 -3.77 -1.16
CA ILE A 123 12.03 -5.06 -0.45
C ILE A 123 10.65 -5.68 -0.23
N GLY A 124 9.69 -4.89 0.25
CA GLY A 124 8.33 -5.38 0.48
C GLY A 124 7.65 -5.86 -0.80
N PHE A 125 7.82 -5.15 -1.92
CA PHE A 125 7.37 -5.63 -3.23
C PHE A 125 7.96 -7.02 -3.56
N ARG A 126 9.29 -7.17 -3.40
CA ARG A 126 10.00 -8.41 -3.75
C ARG A 126 9.63 -9.58 -2.83
N GLU A 127 9.53 -9.34 -1.54
CA GLU A 127 9.19 -10.38 -0.56
C GLU A 127 7.72 -10.79 -0.60
N ALA A 128 6.79 -9.84 -0.78
CA ALA A 128 5.37 -10.15 -0.87
C ALA A 128 5.08 -11.11 -2.04
N LEU A 129 5.71 -10.88 -3.21
CA LEU A 129 5.58 -11.73 -4.40
C LEU A 129 6.09 -13.16 -4.23
N LYS A 130 6.98 -13.43 -3.25
CA LYS A 130 7.41 -14.81 -2.95
C LYS A 130 6.31 -15.64 -2.29
N THR A 131 5.35 -14.96 -1.66
CA THR A 131 4.31 -15.62 -0.84
C THR A 131 2.97 -15.73 -1.53
N TYR A 132 2.68 -14.83 -2.47
CA TYR A 132 1.43 -14.80 -3.20
C TYR A 132 1.56 -13.96 -4.47
N ASP A 133 0.83 -14.30 -5.53
CA ASP A 133 0.85 -13.55 -6.79
C ASP A 133 0.00 -12.28 -6.67
N TYR A 134 0.48 -11.30 -5.92
CA TYR A 134 -0.16 -9.98 -5.86
C TYR A 134 -0.02 -9.25 -7.19
N ASP A 135 -1.09 -8.56 -7.60
CA ASP A 135 -1.11 -7.72 -8.80
C ASP A 135 -1.18 -6.21 -8.48
N CYS A 136 -1.35 -5.87 -7.20
CA CYS A 136 -1.34 -4.51 -6.69
C CYS A 136 -0.51 -4.36 -5.42
N PHE A 137 0.19 -3.24 -5.32
CA PHE A 137 1.03 -2.90 -4.17
C PHE A 137 0.62 -1.52 -3.66
N VAL A 138 0.19 -1.48 -2.40
CA VAL A 138 -0.07 -0.24 -1.67
C VAL A 138 1.13 0.02 -0.77
N PHE A 139 1.79 1.16 -0.96
CA PHE A 139 2.90 1.61 -0.14
C PHE A 139 2.36 2.65 0.85
N SER A 140 2.39 2.34 2.14
CA SER A 140 1.76 3.16 3.17
C SER A 140 2.76 3.50 4.26
N ASP A 141 2.89 4.79 4.56
CA ASP A 141 3.48 5.20 5.84
C ASP A 141 2.63 4.67 7.00
N VAL A 142 3.28 4.25 8.09
CA VAL A 142 2.63 3.61 9.25
C VAL A 142 1.78 4.59 10.07
N ASP A 143 2.01 5.89 9.91
CA ASP A 143 1.38 6.97 10.66
C ASP A 143 0.19 7.61 9.93
N LEU A 144 -0.19 7.15 8.73
CA LEU A 144 -1.29 7.71 7.95
C LEU A 144 -2.52 6.80 7.95
N ILE A 145 -3.62 7.32 8.49
CA ILE A 145 -4.90 6.62 8.58
C ILE A 145 -5.95 7.32 7.69
N PRO A 146 -6.66 6.61 6.80
CA PRO A 146 -7.71 7.21 5.99
C PRO A 146 -8.92 7.58 6.85
N MET A 147 -9.54 8.72 6.55
CA MET A 147 -10.72 9.23 7.26
C MET A 147 -12.03 8.87 6.56
N ASP A 148 -11.98 8.11 5.47
CA ASP A 148 -13.15 7.68 4.71
C ASP A 148 -12.87 6.31 4.05
N ASP A 149 -13.66 5.29 4.39
CA ASP A 149 -13.44 3.93 3.87
C ASP A 149 -13.87 3.77 2.39
N ARG A 150 -14.44 4.82 1.77
CA ARG A 150 -14.64 4.93 0.32
C ARG A 150 -13.34 5.22 -0.43
N ASN A 151 -12.26 5.59 0.26
CA ASN A 151 -10.92 5.66 -0.33
C ASN A 151 -10.35 4.24 -0.46
N ILE A 152 -10.62 3.56 -1.58
CA ILE A 152 -10.30 2.13 -1.75
C ILE A 152 -8.78 1.91 -1.95
N TYR A 153 -8.16 1.09 -1.08
CA TYR A 153 -6.73 0.76 -1.06
C TYR A 153 -6.40 -0.29 -2.11
N LYS A 154 -6.50 0.10 -3.38
CA LYS A 154 -6.21 -0.75 -4.53
C LYS A 154 -5.58 0.05 -5.68
N CYS A 155 -5.23 -0.66 -6.75
CA CYS A 155 -4.61 -0.08 -7.92
C CYS A 155 -5.66 0.29 -8.98
N TYR A 156 -5.23 1.18 -9.88
CA TYR A 156 -6.05 1.74 -10.96
C TYR A 156 -5.23 1.73 -12.26
N SER A 157 -5.85 2.17 -13.36
CA SER A 157 -5.19 2.26 -14.68
C SER A 157 -3.95 3.16 -14.68
N GLN A 158 -3.92 4.15 -13.78
CA GLN A 158 -2.79 5.03 -13.54
C GLN A 158 -2.32 4.89 -12.08
N PRO A 159 -1.02 5.11 -11.78
CA PRO A 159 -0.49 5.16 -10.42
C PRO A 159 -1.38 6.00 -9.49
N ARG A 160 -1.73 5.43 -8.34
CA ARG A 160 -2.71 6.02 -7.43
C ARG A 160 -2.03 6.69 -6.26
N HIS A 161 -2.31 7.96 -6.02
CA HIS A 161 -1.98 8.64 -4.77
C HIS A 161 -3.24 8.63 -3.88
N LEU A 162 -3.17 7.98 -2.71
CA LEU A 162 -4.30 7.75 -1.81
C LEU A 162 -4.41 8.81 -0.71
N SER A 163 -3.29 9.37 -0.23
CA SER A 163 -3.23 10.35 0.87
C SER A 163 -3.21 11.81 0.39
N VAL A 164 -4.19 12.19 -0.43
CA VAL A 164 -4.17 13.49 -1.16
C VAL A 164 -4.48 14.71 -0.29
N SER A 165 -5.08 14.50 0.89
CA SER A 165 -5.54 15.56 1.79
C SER A 165 -5.21 15.22 3.25
N MET A 166 -3.99 15.49 3.68
CA MET A 166 -3.54 15.19 5.04
C MET A 166 -3.80 16.35 6.01
N ASP A 167 -4.18 16.02 7.25
CA ASP A 167 -4.41 17.00 8.33
C ASP A 167 -3.15 17.84 8.64
N LYS A 168 -1.96 17.24 8.60
CA LYS A 168 -0.68 17.93 8.80
C LYS A 168 -0.41 19.07 7.80
N PHE A 169 -1.05 19.02 6.64
CA PHE A 169 -0.98 20.03 5.58
C PHE A 169 -2.26 20.85 5.46
N GLY A 170 -3.10 20.86 6.51
CA GLY A 170 -4.36 21.60 6.52
C GLY A 170 -5.39 21.05 5.52
N PHE A 171 -5.37 19.74 5.26
CA PHE A 171 -6.24 19.06 4.28
C PHE A 171 -6.09 19.63 2.86
N ARG A 172 -4.85 19.93 2.47
CA ARG A 172 -4.50 20.38 1.12
C ARG A 172 -3.33 19.54 0.59
N LEU A 173 -3.32 19.36 -0.73
CA LEU A 173 -2.18 18.77 -1.40
C LEU A 173 -1.01 19.77 -1.35
N PRO A 174 0.19 19.39 -0.88
CA PRO A 174 1.32 20.33 -0.76
C PRO A 174 1.70 20.99 -2.08
N TYR A 175 1.74 20.21 -3.15
CA TYR A 175 1.99 20.62 -4.53
C TYR A 175 1.51 19.52 -5.49
N ASN A 176 1.27 19.85 -6.76
CA ASN A 176 0.60 18.95 -7.72
C ASN A 176 1.36 17.64 -7.99
N GLN A 177 2.69 17.67 -7.88
CA GLN A 177 3.59 16.55 -8.09
C GLN A 177 3.71 15.64 -6.85
N TYR A 178 3.19 16.05 -5.70
CA TYR A 178 3.34 15.31 -4.44
C TYR A 178 2.73 13.91 -4.53
N PHE A 179 3.55 12.90 -4.23
CA PHE A 179 3.22 11.47 -4.31
C PHE A 179 3.59 10.69 -3.03
N GLY A 180 3.88 11.40 -1.94
CA GLY A 180 4.23 10.81 -0.65
C GLY A 180 3.05 10.37 0.20
N GLY A 181 3.36 9.72 1.33
CA GLY A 181 2.37 9.19 2.27
C GLY A 181 1.89 7.78 1.90
N VAL A 182 0.76 7.70 1.19
CA VAL A 182 0.13 6.45 0.76
C VAL A 182 -0.10 6.45 -0.75
N SER A 183 0.49 5.50 -1.45
CA SER A 183 0.34 5.32 -2.90
C SER A 183 0.07 3.87 -3.28
N ALA A 184 -0.42 3.63 -4.50
CA ALA A 184 -0.63 2.29 -5.02
C ALA A 184 -0.21 2.19 -6.48
N LEU A 185 0.58 1.16 -6.80
CA LEU A 185 1.01 0.84 -8.16
C LEU A 185 0.71 -0.63 -8.45
N SER A 186 0.20 -0.90 -9.65
CA SER A 186 0.10 -2.28 -10.13
C SER A 186 1.49 -2.88 -10.29
N LYS A 187 1.56 -4.22 -10.32
CA LYS A 187 2.82 -4.96 -10.61
C LYS A 187 3.48 -4.43 -11.89
N GLU A 188 2.69 -4.20 -12.94
CA GLU A 188 3.16 -3.66 -14.22
C GLU A 188 3.70 -2.23 -14.08
N GLN A 189 2.95 -1.32 -13.44
CA GLN A 189 3.36 0.07 -13.26
C GLN A 189 4.68 0.16 -12.48
N PHE A 190 4.81 -0.63 -11.41
CA PHE A 190 6.00 -0.65 -10.57
C PHE A 190 7.21 -1.20 -11.31
N LEU A 191 7.07 -2.30 -12.05
CA LEU A 191 8.16 -2.85 -12.86
C LEU A 191 8.55 -1.92 -14.02
N LYS A 192 7.59 -1.21 -14.62
CA LYS A 192 7.83 -0.27 -15.74
C LYS A 192 8.78 0.87 -15.36
N ILE A 193 8.79 1.28 -14.08
CA ILE A 193 9.69 2.32 -13.55
C ILE A 193 10.97 1.76 -12.91
N ASN A 194 11.21 0.44 -13.01
CA ASN A 194 12.28 -0.25 -12.29
C ASN A 194 12.15 -0.09 -10.75
N GLY A 195 10.92 -0.03 -10.23
CA GLY A 195 10.65 0.28 -8.83
C GLY A 195 11.19 1.64 -8.38
N PHE A 196 11.45 1.77 -7.08
CA PHE A 196 11.83 3.02 -6.42
C PHE A 196 13.35 3.15 -6.29
N PRO A 197 13.91 4.37 -6.10
CA PRO A 197 15.35 4.52 -5.89
C PRO A 197 15.81 3.87 -4.57
N ASN A 198 17.01 3.31 -4.52
CA ASN A 198 17.55 2.69 -3.31
C ASN A 198 18.55 3.59 -2.57
N ASN A 199 18.91 4.74 -3.14
CA ASN A 199 19.99 5.60 -2.65
C ASN A 199 19.51 6.84 -1.87
N TYR A 200 18.22 6.94 -1.54
CA TYR A 200 17.69 7.99 -0.68
C TYR A 200 17.78 7.55 0.79
N TRP A 201 18.89 7.92 1.43
CA TRP A 201 19.11 7.74 2.86
C TRP A 201 18.71 9.02 3.61
N GLY A 202 17.93 8.87 4.69
CA GLY A 202 17.33 9.99 5.41
C GLY A 202 16.01 10.48 4.79
N TRP A 203 15.57 11.65 5.23
CA TRP A 203 14.24 12.17 4.92
C TRP A 203 14.19 12.98 3.62
N GLY A 204 13.29 12.60 2.72
CA GLY A 204 12.74 13.46 1.68
C GLY A 204 13.38 13.33 0.29
N GLY A 205 12.55 13.61 -0.72
CA GLY A 205 12.89 13.66 -2.15
C GLY A 205 12.72 12.34 -2.90
N GLU A 206 12.63 11.22 -2.21
CA GLU A 206 12.40 9.92 -2.84
C GLU A 206 11.01 9.83 -3.48
N ASP A 207 10.00 10.45 -2.86
CA ASP A 207 8.64 10.51 -3.42
C ASP A 207 8.57 11.36 -4.70
N ASP A 208 9.39 12.41 -4.79
CA ASP A 208 9.50 13.26 -5.97
C ASP A 208 10.25 12.53 -7.10
N ASP A 209 11.29 11.75 -6.78
CA ASP A 209 11.95 10.84 -7.72
C ASP A 209 10.96 9.81 -8.28
N ILE A 210 10.16 9.19 -7.41
CA ILE A 210 9.11 8.23 -7.81
C ILE A 210 8.12 8.91 -8.76
N TYR A 211 7.66 10.12 -8.44
CA TYR A 211 6.80 10.90 -9.34
C TYR A 211 7.46 11.13 -10.71
N ASN A 212 8.73 11.56 -10.73
CA ASN A 212 9.48 11.78 -11.96
C ASN A 212 9.60 10.51 -12.80
N ARG A 213 9.90 9.36 -12.18
CA ARG A 213 9.94 8.05 -12.86
C ARG A 213 8.63 7.71 -13.53
N LEU A 214 7.51 7.93 -12.82
CA LEU A 214 6.17 7.69 -13.35
C LEU A 214 5.89 8.54 -14.60
N VAL A 215 6.18 9.84 -14.51
CA VAL A 215 5.99 10.79 -15.61
C VAL A 215 6.90 10.45 -16.80
N PHE A 216 8.17 10.09 -16.58
CA PHE A 216 9.09 9.68 -17.65
C PHE A 216 8.68 8.38 -18.36
N LYS A 217 7.87 7.53 -17.70
CA LYS A 217 7.26 6.34 -18.33
C LYS A 217 5.84 6.61 -18.89
N GLY A 218 5.47 7.88 -19.02
CA GLY A 218 4.23 8.33 -19.64
C GLY A 218 2.98 8.09 -18.80
N MET A 219 3.13 7.93 -17.47
CA MET A 219 2.01 7.71 -16.56
C MET A 219 1.56 9.03 -15.90
N GLY A 220 0.25 9.19 -15.74
CA GLY A 220 -0.36 10.26 -14.97
C GLY A 220 -0.65 9.82 -13.54
N ILE A 221 -0.97 10.74 -12.63
CA ILE A 221 -1.34 10.40 -11.25
C ILE A 221 -2.85 10.38 -11.10
N SER A 222 -3.40 9.23 -10.70
CA SER A 222 -4.79 9.09 -10.28
C SER A 222 -4.93 9.48 -8.81
N ARG A 223 -6.00 10.21 -8.47
CA ARG A 223 -6.32 10.65 -7.10
C ARG A 223 -7.80 10.44 -6.78
N PRO A 224 -8.17 10.11 -5.53
CA PRO A 224 -9.56 10.21 -5.08
C PRO A 224 -10.02 11.66 -5.09
N ASP A 225 -11.34 11.85 -4.96
CA ASP A 225 -11.87 13.15 -4.54
C ASP A 225 -11.22 13.59 -3.21
N ALA A 226 -10.91 14.87 -3.07
CA ALA A 226 -10.16 15.38 -1.91
C ALA A 226 -10.89 15.20 -0.58
N ILE A 227 -12.23 15.13 -0.58
CA ILE A 227 -13.03 14.88 0.62
C ILE A 227 -12.87 13.42 1.07
N ILE A 228 -12.91 12.49 0.12
CA ILE A 228 -12.73 11.06 0.36
C ILE A 228 -11.25 10.74 0.69
N GLY A 229 -10.32 11.44 0.06
CA GLY A 229 -8.89 11.26 0.23
C GLY A 229 -8.29 11.90 1.49
N LYS A 230 -9.11 12.21 2.49
CA LYS A 230 -8.64 12.76 3.77
C LYS A 230 -7.90 11.69 4.58
N CYS A 231 -6.76 12.08 5.13
CA CYS A 231 -5.97 11.24 6.02
C CYS A 231 -5.61 11.99 7.29
N ARG A 232 -5.53 11.27 8.41
CA ARG A 232 -5.05 11.77 9.69
C ARG A 232 -3.67 11.19 9.98
N MET A 233 -2.71 12.04 10.33
CA MET A 233 -1.36 11.64 10.72
C MET A 233 -1.29 11.39 12.23
N ILE A 234 -0.75 10.25 12.64
CA ILE A 234 -0.35 9.98 14.02
C ILE A 234 0.83 10.89 14.33
N ARG A 235 0.64 11.84 15.24
CA ARG A 235 1.68 12.84 15.54
C ARG A 235 2.87 12.18 16.24
N HIS A 236 4.06 12.60 15.84
CA HIS A 236 5.31 12.22 16.47
C HIS A 236 6.36 13.34 16.35
N SER A 237 7.35 13.33 17.25
CA SER A 237 8.56 14.13 17.08
C SER A 237 9.35 13.63 15.87
N ARG A 238 10.19 14.48 15.25
CA ARG A 238 11.11 14.01 14.22
C ARG A 238 12.00 12.89 14.79
N ASP A 239 12.20 11.85 14.00
CA ASP A 239 13.02 10.72 14.41
C ASP A 239 14.49 11.07 14.26
N HIS A 240 15.28 10.77 15.28
CA HIS A 240 16.72 10.67 15.12
C HIS A 240 17.03 9.69 13.97
N LYS A 241 18.01 10.02 13.11
CA LYS A 241 18.42 9.22 11.94
C LYS A 241 17.40 9.20 10.78
N ASN A 242 16.53 10.20 10.76
CA ASN A 242 15.70 10.56 9.62
C ASN A 242 15.87 12.07 9.32
N GLU A 243 17.12 12.52 9.36
CA GLU A 243 17.46 13.92 9.06
C GLU A 243 17.22 14.21 7.57
N PRO A 244 16.94 15.48 7.20
CA PRO A 244 16.72 15.81 5.80
C PRO A 244 17.91 15.39 4.93
N ASN A 245 17.64 14.57 3.91
CA ASN A 245 18.66 14.13 2.97
C ASN A 245 19.25 15.38 2.28
N PRO A 246 20.56 15.65 2.42
CA PRO A 246 21.18 16.84 1.85
C PRO A 246 21.25 16.77 0.32
N GLU A 247 21.30 15.57 -0.25
CA GLU A 247 21.42 15.32 -1.70
C GLU A 247 20.05 15.27 -2.41
N ARG A 248 18.93 15.43 -1.69
CA ARG A 248 17.58 15.17 -2.23
C ARG A 248 17.29 15.93 -3.54
N PHE A 249 17.67 17.20 -3.63
CA PHE A 249 17.38 18.02 -4.82
C PHE A 249 18.24 17.61 -6.01
N ASP A 250 19.51 17.27 -5.75
CA ASP A 250 20.43 16.78 -6.77
C ASP A 250 19.95 15.44 -7.33
N ARG A 251 19.56 14.50 -6.45
CA ARG A 251 19.05 13.19 -6.87
C ARG A 251 17.75 13.32 -7.70
N ILE A 252 16.85 14.23 -7.34
CA ILE A 252 15.62 14.52 -8.10
C ILE A 252 15.96 15.04 -9.51
N ALA A 253 16.98 15.90 -9.65
CA ALA A 253 17.40 16.42 -10.95
C ALA A 253 17.93 15.30 -11.87
N HIS A 254 18.59 14.30 -11.28
CA HIS A 254 19.21 13.19 -11.99
C HIS A 254 18.34 11.91 -12.06
N THR A 255 17.03 11.98 -11.76
CA THR A 255 16.14 10.82 -11.82
C THR A 255 16.15 10.14 -13.20
N ARG A 256 16.16 10.92 -14.30
CA ARG A 256 16.14 10.37 -15.67
C ARG A 256 17.37 9.51 -15.96
N GLU A 257 18.51 9.89 -15.43
CA GLU A 257 19.79 9.23 -15.65
C GLU A 257 19.93 7.97 -14.80
N THR A 258 19.41 8.02 -13.57
CA THR A 258 19.60 6.96 -12.58
C THR A 258 18.48 5.92 -12.57
N MET A 259 17.26 6.22 -13.04
CA MET A 259 16.11 5.34 -12.83
C MET A 259 16.26 3.92 -13.43
N ASN A 260 17.06 3.77 -14.49
CA ASN A 260 17.29 2.46 -15.12
C ASN A 260 18.42 1.66 -14.44
N SER A 261 19.26 2.28 -13.62
CA SER A 261 20.41 1.65 -12.94
C SER A 261 20.24 1.58 -11.41
N ASP A 262 19.41 2.42 -10.82
CA ASP A 262 19.02 2.37 -9.41
C ASP A 262 17.52 2.05 -9.26
N GLY A 263 17.23 0.84 -8.78
CA GLY A 263 15.87 0.37 -8.60
C GLY A 263 15.79 -1.09 -8.16
N ILE A 264 14.73 -1.81 -8.55
CA ILE A 264 14.56 -3.23 -8.24
C ILE A 264 15.70 -4.08 -8.82
N ASN A 265 16.26 -3.69 -9.96
CA ASN A 265 17.38 -4.40 -10.59
C ASN A 265 18.70 -4.30 -9.80
N SER A 266 18.90 -3.26 -8.99
CA SER A 266 20.09 -3.06 -8.16
C SER A 266 19.83 -3.32 -6.67
N LEU A 267 18.63 -3.80 -6.32
CA LEU A 267 18.19 -4.01 -4.96
C LEU A 267 19.00 -5.12 -4.25
N SER A 268 19.83 -4.70 -3.28
CA SER A 268 20.59 -5.56 -2.38
C SER A 268 20.15 -5.39 -0.92
N TYR A 269 19.92 -6.51 -0.25
CA TYR A 269 19.58 -6.63 1.19
C TYR A 269 19.71 -8.08 1.63
N LYS A 270 19.70 -8.31 2.95
CA LYS A 270 19.62 -9.63 3.57
C LYS A 270 18.37 -9.73 4.45
N VAL A 271 17.57 -10.77 4.24
CA VAL A 271 16.48 -11.10 5.18
C VAL A 271 17.10 -11.76 6.40
N ILE A 272 16.93 -11.14 7.56
CA ILE A 272 17.38 -11.68 8.85
C ILE A 272 16.32 -12.64 9.40
N ARG A 273 15.06 -12.19 9.41
CA ARG A 273 13.95 -12.98 9.95
C ARG A 273 12.62 -12.58 9.31
N THR A 274 11.72 -13.55 9.21
CA THR A 274 10.31 -13.33 8.83
C THR A 274 9.41 -13.91 9.91
N ASP A 275 8.64 -13.05 10.56
CA ASP A 275 7.70 -13.42 11.62
C ASP A 275 6.26 -13.21 11.12
N LYS A 276 5.44 -14.25 11.15
CA LYS A 276 4.01 -14.14 10.84
C LYS A 276 3.22 -13.98 12.13
N TYR A 277 2.73 -12.77 12.36
CA TYR A 277 1.80 -12.48 13.46
C TYR A 277 0.35 -12.64 12.96
N PRO A 278 -0.64 -12.76 13.86
CA PRO A 278 -2.04 -12.86 13.45
C PRO A 278 -2.48 -11.75 12.49
N LEU A 279 -2.04 -10.51 12.74
CA LEU A 279 -2.50 -9.32 12.02
C LEU A 279 -1.55 -8.83 10.91
N TYR A 280 -0.30 -9.30 10.84
CA TYR A 280 0.66 -8.84 9.83
C TYR A 280 1.85 -9.79 9.71
N THR A 281 2.59 -9.69 8.60
CA THR A 281 3.90 -10.31 8.43
C THR A 281 4.99 -9.27 8.66
N LYS A 282 5.89 -9.52 9.60
CA LYS A 282 7.08 -8.68 9.84
C LYS A 282 8.29 -9.30 9.16
N ILE A 283 8.99 -8.52 8.34
CA ILE A 283 10.23 -8.95 7.68
C ILE A 283 11.36 -8.05 8.16
N LEU A 284 12.25 -8.60 8.98
CA LEU A 284 13.45 -7.91 9.44
C LEU A 284 14.55 -8.03 8.38
N VAL A 285 15.05 -6.90 7.91
CA VAL A 285 16.03 -6.83 6.82
C VAL A 285 17.21 -5.93 7.15
N ASP A 286 18.40 -6.42 6.83
CA ASP A 286 19.61 -5.61 6.74
C ASP A 286 19.72 -5.06 5.32
N ILE A 287 19.77 -3.74 5.19
CA ILE A 287 19.81 -3.03 3.92
C ILE A 287 21.18 -2.39 3.64
N GLY A 288 22.19 -2.69 4.46
CA GLY A 288 23.49 -2.03 4.44
C GLY A 288 23.43 -0.58 4.90
N SER A 289 24.48 0.17 4.58
CA SER A 289 24.66 1.59 4.90
C SER A 289 24.76 2.46 3.64
N PRO A 290 24.64 3.79 3.76
CA PRO A 290 25.00 4.71 2.69
C PRO A 290 26.43 4.44 2.21
N LYS A 291 26.65 4.41 0.89
CA LYS A 291 28.02 4.34 0.36
C LYS A 291 28.66 5.70 0.54
N SER A 292 29.77 5.73 1.29
CA SER A 292 30.66 6.88 1.46
C SER A 292 31.25 7.35 0.13
#